data_AF-A0A6J7GUS5-F1
#
_entry.id   AF-A0A6J7GUS5-F1
#
_cell.length_a   1.000
_cell.length_b   1.000
_cell.length_c   1.000
_cell.angle_alpha   90.00
_cell.angle_beta   90.00
_cell.angle_gamma   90.00
#
_symmetry.space_group_name_H-M   'P 1'
#
loop_
_entity.id
_entity.type
_entity.pdbx_description
1 polymer ?
#
loop_
_entity_poly.entity_id
_entity_poly.type
_entity_poly.pdbx_seq_one_letter_code
_entity_poly.pdbx_strand_id
1 'polypeptide(L)'
;MDKYPGSGFYAAAAKRGGPKEPDITQTSWAFDWAAGSGIVYALFDGRTMSKDDAKSNHSRGNFPDLQKLFEKADQSAPAAQEKILGDIEQKLIQDKAAHVSVYFEVSHQMAGSKLGGVQVDGGWGDLSVIGAYVKK
;
A
#
# COMPACT_ATOMS: atom_id res chain seq x y z
N MET A 1 22.18 1.24 -19.49
CA MET A 1 21.33 1.66 -18.35
C MET A 1 22.15 1.41 -17.10
N ASP A 2 22.47 2.48 -16.38
CA ASP A 2 23.19 2.36 -15.12
C ASP A 2 22.35 1.53 -14.14
N LYS A 3 22.98 0.53 -13.53
CA LYS A 3 22.40 -0.22 -12.42
C LYS A 3 22.29 0.75 -11.24
N TYR A 4 21.15 1.42 -11.11
CA TYR A 4 20.79 2.04 -9.85
C TYR A 4 20.91 0.96 -8.76
N PRO A 5 21.58 1.23 -7.63
CA PRO A 5 21.61 0.27 -6.55
C PRO A 5 20.15 -0.03 -6.18
N GLY A 6 19.76 -1.31 -6.24
CA GLY A 6 18.46 -1.73 -5.75
C GLY A 6 18.31 -1.18 -4.34
N SER A 7 17.17 -0.57 -4.05
CA SER A 7 16.91 0.07 -2.77
C SER A 7 17.13 -0.95 -1.64
N GLY A 8 18.28 -0.84 -0.97
CA GLY A 8 18.76 -1.87 -0.04
C GLY A 8 17.75 -2.17 1.07
N PHE A 9 16.97 -1.14 1.45
CA PHE A 9 15.85 -1.29 2.36
C PHE A 9 14.74 -2.18 1.80
N TYR A 10 14.13 -1.85 0.66
CA TYR A 10 12.98 -2.61 0.13
C TYR A 10 13.37 -4.04 -0.27
N ALA A 11 14.59 -4.24 -0.77
CA ALA A 11 15.10 -5.59 -1.05
C ALA A 11 15.23 -6.45 0.23
N ALA A 12 15.63 -5.85 1.36
CA ALA A 12 15.66 -6.54 2.65
C ALA A 12 14.26 -6.72 3.23
N ALA A 13 13.40 -5.69 3.17
CA ALA A 13 12.03 -5.69 3.66
C ALA A 13 11.14 -6.73 2.96
N ALA A 14 11.37 -6.98 1.67
CA ALA A 14 10.67 -8.00 0.91
C ALA A 14 11.25 -9.41 1.12
N LYS A 15 12.40 -9.57 1.79
CA LYS A 15 13.01 -10.90 1.91
C LYS A 15 12.12 -11.85 2.71
N ARG A 16 11.98 -13.08 2.22
CA ARG A 16 11.33 -14.18 2.93
C ARG A 16 12.26 -15.40 3.00
N GLY A 17 12.23 -16.08 4.14
CA GLY A 17 13.10 -17.16 4.53
C GLY A 17 14.55 -16.75 4.80
N GLY A 18 15.17 -17.49 5.71
CA GLY A 18 16.62 -17.44 5.96
C GLY A 18 17.06 -16.36 6.96
N PRO A 19 18.37 -16.26 7.21
CA PRO A 19 18.94 -15.49 8.34
C PRO A 19 18.88 -13.96 8.16
N LYS A 20 18.34 -13.48 7.03
CA LYS A 20 18.21 -12.05 6.72
C LYS A 20 16.75 -11.64 6.55
N GLU A 21 15.79 -12.50 6.89
CA GLU A 21 14.40 -12.09 7.00
C GLU A 21 14.25 -11.13 8.20
N PRO A 22 13.71 -9.92 8.03
CA PRO A 22 13.49 -8.99 9.12
C PRO A 22 12.30 -9.44 9.99
N ASP A 23 12.47 -9.32 11.32
CA ASP A 23 11.40 -9.60 12.28
C ASP A 23 10.28 -8.54 12.22
N ILE A 24 10.67 -7.28 12.04
CA ILE A 24 9.77 -6.12 11.94
C ILE A 24 10.22 -5.24 10.78
N THR A 25 9.26 -4.86 9.94
CA THR A 25 9.47 -3.89 8.86
C THR A 25 8.63 -2.65 9.15
N GLN A 26 9.28 -1.49 9.35
CA GLN A 26 8.58 -0.21 9.28
C GLN A 26 8.33 0.14 7.82
N THR A 27 7.10 0.43 7.45
CA THR A 27 6.74 0.79 6.08
C THR A 27 5.64 1.84 6.07
N SER A 28 5.47 2.51 4.94
CA SER A 28 4.30 3.31 4.61
C SER A 28 3.80 2.87 3.24
N TRP A 29 2.51 3.12 2.99
CA TRP A 29 1.88 2.81 1.70
C TRP A 29 0.91 3.93 1.34
N ALA A 30 0.96 4.36 0.09
CA ALA A 30 -0.08 5.16 -0.53
C ALA A 30 -0.81 4.26 -1.52
N PHE A 31 -2.12 4.44 -1.65
CA PHE A 31 -2.94 3.64 -2.55
C PHE A 31 -2.56 3.87 -4.02
N ASP A 32 -2.55 2.81 -4.82
CA ASP A 32 -2.32 2.93 -6.27
C ASP A 32 -3.55 3.50 -7.02
N TRP A 33 -4.76 3.31 -6.45
CA TRP A 33 -6.01 3.94 -6.87
C TRP A 33 -6.96 4.09 -5.67
N ALA A 34 -7.91 5.03 -5.75
CA ALA A 34 -8.77 5.43 -4.63
C ALA A 34 -9.88 4.42 -4.28
N ALA A 35 -9.48 3.20 -3.90
CA ALA A 35 -10.33 2.13 -3.39
C ALA A 35 -9.53 1.21 -2.46
N GLY A 36 -10.21 0.45 -1.60
CA GLY A 36 -9.57 -0.55 -0.72
C GLY A 36 -8.80 -1.61 -1.51
N SER A 37 -9.26 -1.93 -2.73
CA SER A 37 -8.52 -2.80 -3.65
C SER A 37 -7.13 -2.26 -4.06
N GLY A 38 -6.92 -0.94 -4.03
CA GLY A 38 -5.64 -0.28 -4.28
C GLY A 38 -4.64 -0.36 -3.13
N ILE A 39 -5.00 -1.04 -2.04
CA ILE A 39 -4.15 -1.26 -0.86
C ILE A 39 -4.16 -2.74 -0.45
N VAL A 40 -5.35 -3.26 -0.12
CA VAL A 40 -5.50 -4.47 0.71
C VAL A 40 -4.96 -5.72 0.01
N TYR A 41 -5.17 -5.87 -1.29
CA TYR A 41 -4.63 -7.01 -2.04
C TYR A 41 -3.09 -7.01 -2.06
N ALA A 42 -2.48 -5.88 -2.40
CA ALA A 42 -1.02 -5.78 -2.51
C ALA A 42 -0.32 -6.01 -1.16
N LEU A 43 -0.91 -5.50 -0.09
CA LEU A 43 -0.28 -5.53 1.24
C LEU A 43 -0.57 -6.81 2.03
N PHE A 44 -1.67 -7.52 1.76
CA PHE A 44 -2.14 -8.54 2.69
C PHE A 44 -2.61 -9.85 2.07
N ASP A 45 -2.78 -9.92 0.75
CA ASP A 45 -3.12 -11.19 0.09
C ASP A 45 -1.89 -12.09 0.00
N GLY A 46 -1.97 -13.27 0.62
CA GLY A 46 -0.88 -14.24 0.64
C GLY A 46 -0.48 -14.76 -0.76
N ARG A 47 -1.39 -14.66 -1.74
CA ARG A 47 -1.15 -15.07 -3.15
C ARG A 47 -0.11 -14.21 -3.86
N THR A 48 0.17 -13.01 -3.37
CA THR A 48 1.14 -12.08 -3.97
C THR A 48 2.59 -12.46 -3.68
N MET A 49 2.83 -13.25 -2.63
CA MET A 49 4.16 -13.64 -2.18
C MET A 49 4.70 -14.87 -2.92
N SER A 50 6.03 -14.99 -2.99
CA SER A 50 6.74 -16.24 -3.31
C SER A 50 7.30 -16.88 -2.04
N LYS A 51 8.03 -18.00 -2.21
CA LYS A 51 8.76 -18.66 -1.11
C LYS A 51 9.81 -17.74 -0.47
N ASP A 52 10.43 -16.88 -1.28
CA ASP A 52 11.64 -16.13 -0.93
C ASP A 52 11.50 -14.61 -1.01
N ASP A 53 10.32 -14.14 -1.42
CA ASP A 53 9.98 -12.73 -1.64
C ASP A 53 8.53 -12.46 -1.19
N ALA A 54 8.38 -11.57 -0.22
CA ALA A 54 7.11 -11.12 0.34
C ALA A 54 6.44 -10.03 -0.52
N LYS A 55 7.11 -9.52 -1.56
CA LYS A 55 6.66 -8.39 -2.37
C LYS A 55 6.27 -7.21 -1.45
N SER A 56 5.07 -6.65 -1.62
CA SER A 56 4.55 -5.59 -0.76
C SER A 56 3.88 -6.11 0.52
N ASN A 57 3.65 -7.42 0.66
CA ASN A 57 3.09 -8.01 1.87
C ASN A 57 4.15 -8.22 2.94
N HIS A 58 4.61 -7.11 3.52
CA HIS A 58 5.66 -7.12 4.55
C HIS A 58 5.22 -7.76 5.87
N SER A 59 3.92 -8.00 6.09
CA SER A 59 3.44 -8.80 7.22
C SER A 59 3.81 -10.28 7.08
N ARG A 60 4.06 -10.74 5.85
CA ARG A 60 4.30 -12.15 5.48
C ARG A 60 3.14 -13.07 5.89
N GLY A 61 1.98 -12.50 6.22
CA GLY A 61 0.79 -13.21 6.61
C GLY A 61 0.20 -14.00 5.46
N ASN A 62 -0.10 -15.27 5.71
CA ASN A 62 -0.90 -16.11 4.80
C ASN A 62 -1.89 -16.92 5.63
N PHE A 63 -2.98 -16.26 6.03
CA PHE A 63 -3.96 -16.80 6.96
C PHE A 63 -5.10 -17.49 6.18
N PRO A 64 -5.36 -18.80 6.38
CA PRO A 64 -6.34 -19.52 5.59
C PRO A 64 -7.77 -18.97 5.68
N ASP A 65 -8.14 -18.39 6.81
CA ASP A 65 -9.43 -17.73 7.01
C ASP A 65 -9.56 -16.44 6.22
N LEU A 66 -8.49 -15.65 6.12
CA LEU A 66 -8.47 -14.42 5.32
C LEU A 66 -8.38 -14.70 3.82
N GLN A 67 -7.67 -15.76 3.39
CA GLN A 67 -7.66 -16.13 1.97
C GLN A 67 -9.03 -16.47 1.41
N LYS A 68 -9.89 -17.11 2.20
CA LYS A 68 -11.29 -17.35 1.80
C LYS A 68 -12.07 -16.04 1.61
N LEU A 69 -11.75 -15.00 2.37
CA LEU A 69 -12.36 -13.68 2.21
C LEU A 69 -11.84 -13.00 0.94
N PHE A 70 -10.55 -13.10 0.64
CA PHE A 70 -9.99 -12.62 -0.63
C PHE A 70 -10.65 -13.31 -1.83
N GLU A 71 -10.78 -14.64 -1.79
CA GLU A 71 -11.48 -15.40 -2.84
C GLU A 71 -12.95 -14.96 -3.01
N LYS A 72 -13.63 -14.66 -1.90
CA LYS A 72 -14.99 -14.12 -1.93
C LYS A 72 -15.02 -12.69 -2.50
N ALA A 73 -14.05 -11.85 -2.15
CA ALA A 73 -13.93 -10.49 -2.65
C ALA A 73 -13.76 -10.47 -4.17
N ASP A 74 -12.95 -11.39 -4.71
CA ASP A 74 -12.71 -11.55 -6.16
C ASP A 74 -13.99 -11.84 -6.96
N GLN A 75 -14.99 -12.47 -6.32
CA GLN A 75 -16.26 -12.86 -6.93
C GLN A 75 -17.39 -11.86 -6.65
N SER A 76 -17.12 -10.80 -5.89
CA SER A 76 -18.13 -9.87 -5.41
C SER A 76 -18.26 -8.65 -6.31
N ALA A 77 -19.46 -8.07 -6.37
CA ALA A 77 -19.66 -6.77 -6.99
C ALA A 77 -18.89 -5.67 -6.22
N PRO A 78 -18.50 -4.54 -6.85
CA PRO A 78 -17.57 -3.57 -6.26
C PRO A 78 -17.92 -3.11 -4.83
N ALA A 79 -19.17 -2.74 -4.57
CA ALA A 79 -19.57 -2.29 -3.23
C ALA A 79 -19.44 -3.40 -2.15
N ALA A 80 -19.71 -4.66 -2.53
CA ALA A 80 -19.55 -5.80 -1.65
C ALA A 80 -18.07 -6.19 -1.48
N GLN A 81 -17.28 -6.10 -2.54
CA GLN A 81 -15.84 -6.31 -2.52
C GLN A 81 -15.18 -5.35 -1.52
N GLU A 82 -15.44 -4.05 -1.64
CA GLU A 82 -14.84 -3.03 -0.78
C GLU A 82 -15.16 -3.26 0.71
N LYS A 83 -16.40 -3.69 1.02
CA LYS A 83 -16.74 -4.08 2.40
C LYS A 83 -15.91 -5.28 2.87
N ILE A 84 -15.78 -6.31 2.04
CA ILE A 84 -14.99 -7.52 2.40
C ILE A 84 -13.52 -7.15 2.62
N LEU A 85 -12.95 -6.28 1.79
CA LEU A 85 -11.57 -5.82 1.94
C LEU A 85 -11.37 -5.04 3.24
N GLY A 86 -12.32 -4.18 3.63
CA GLY A 86 -12.31 -3.53 4.94
C GLY A 86 -12.42 -4.52 6.11
N ASP A 87 -13.26 -5.56 5.98
CA ASP A 87 -13.36 -6.62 6.98
C ASP A 87 -12.03 -7.39 7.12
N ILE A 88 -11.31 -7.65 6.01
CA ILE A 88 -9.98 -8.28 6.02
C ILE A 88 -8.96 -7.40 6.77
N GLU A 89 -8.88 -6.12 6.44
CA GLU A 89 -7.96 -5.18 7.09
C GLU A 89 -8.20 -5.12 8.60
N GLN A 90 -9.46 -5.02 9.03
CA GLN A 90 -9.81 -5.02 10.46
C GLN A 90 -9.36 -6.31 11.15
N LYS A 91 -9.52 -7.47 10.51
CA LYS A 91 -9.07 -8.75 11.08
C LYS A 91 -7.55 -8.85 11.19
N LEU A 92 -6.81 -8.31 10.23
CA LEU A 92 -5.35 -8.29 10.28
C LEU A 92 -4.84 -7.47 11.48
N ILE A 93 -5.50 -6.36 11.78
CA ILE A 93 -5.16 -5.48 12.91
C ILE A 93 -5.61 -6.12 14.23
N GLN A 94 -6.88 -6.48 14.35
CA GLN A 94 -7.50 -6.86 15.63
C GLN A 94 -7.24 -8.33 16.00
N ASP A 95 -7.32 -9.25 15.03
CA ASP A 95 -7.29 -10.69 15.30
C ASP A 95 -5.90 -11.29 15.10
N LYS A 96 -5.11 -10.77 14.15
CA LYS A 96 -3.81 -11.35 13.75
C LYS A 96 -2.60 -10.58 14.27
N ALA A 97 -2.76 -9.30 14.62
CA ALA A 97 -1.65 -8.39 14.89
C ALA A 97 -0.56 -8.40 13.79
N ALA A 98 -0.96 -8.65 12.55
CA ALA A 98 -0.05 -8.75 11.39
C ALA A 98 0.33 -7.37 10.83
N HIS A 99 -0.38 -6.33 11.25
CA HIS A 99 -0.15 -4.94 10.88
C HIS A 99 -0.47 -4.04 12.09
N VAL A 100 0.40 -3.07 12.36
CA VAL A 100 0.22 -2.07 13.40
C VAL A 100 0.13 -0.72 12.73
N SER A 101 -1.08 -0.15 12.68
CA SER A 101 -1.29 1.18 12.11
C SER A 101 -0.78 2.25 13.08
N VAL A 102 0.14 3.09 12.62
CA VAL A 102 0.77 4.14 13.46
C VAL A 102 0.07 5.48 13.28
N TYR A 103 -0.13 5.92 12.04
CA TYR A 103 -0.83 7.18 11.70
C TYR A 103 -1.32 7.15 10.25
N PHE A 104 -2.25 8.05 9.92
CA PHE A 104 -2.55 8.45 8.54
C PHE A 104 -1.74 9.70 8.20
N GLU A 105 -1.00 9.64 7.10
CA GLU A 105 -0.14 10.75 6.68
C GLU A 105 -0.97 11.90 6.10
N VAL A 106 -0.64 13.14 6.52
CA VAL A 106 -1.20 14.36 5.93
C VAL A 106 -0.07 15.17 5.32
N SER A 107 -0.04 15.21 3.99
CA SER A 107 0.97 15.94 3.23
C SER A 107 0.66 17.44 3.22
N HIS A 108 1.65 18.25 3.62
CA HIS A 108 1.59 19.70 3.50
C HIS A 108 2.45 20.14 2.32
N GLN A 109 1.79 20.75 1.34
CA GLN A 109 2.38 21.08 0.05
C GLN A 109 2.57 22.60 -0.06
N MET A 110 3.71 23.04 -0.58
CA MET A 110 3.98 24.46 -0.82
C MET A 110 4.17 24.70 -2.31
N ALA A 111 3.50 25.72 -2.84
CA ALA A 111 3.68 26.21 -4.20
C ALA A 111 4.16 27.66 -4.18
N GLY A 112 5.05 28.02 -5.11
CA GLY A 112 5.53 29.39 -5.23
C GLY A 112 4.40 30.37 -5.53
N SER A 113 4.49 31.60 -5.01
CA SER A 113 3.42 32.61 -5.15
C SER A 113 3.05 32.94 -6.61
N LYS A 114 4.02 32.79 -7.52
CA LYS A 114 3.86 32.98 -8.98
C LYS A 114 3.25 31.77 -9.70
N LEU A 115 3.02 30.64 -9.03
CA LEU A 115 2.41 29.47 -9.64
C LEU A 115 0.88 29.54 -9.47
N GLY A 116 0.15 29.46 -10.58
CA GLY A 116 -1.31 29.41 -10.65
C GLY A 116 -1.79 28.06 -11.19
N GLY A 117 -3.07 27.76 -10.98
CA GLY A 117 -3.72 26.57 -11.56
C GLY A 117 -3.33 25.23 -10.94
N VAL A 118 -2.52 25.23 -9.89
CA VAL A 118 -2.20 24.02 -9.12
C VAL A 118 -3.37 23.69 -8.20
N GLN A 119 -3.73 22.41 -8.17
CA GLN A 119 -4.77 21.86 -7.32
C GLN A 119 -4.23 20.62 -6.62
N VAL A 120 -4.77 20.30 -5.44
CA VAL A 120 -4.50 19.01 -4.82
C VAL A 120 -5.20 17.93 -5.65
N ASP A 121 -4.44 16.93 -6.08
CA ASP A 121 -4.94 15.75 -6.73
C ASP A 121 -5.53 14.79 -5.68
N GLY A 122 -6.85 14.62 -5.68
CA GLY A 122 -7.53 13.72 -4.75
C GLY A 122 -7.23 12.24 -4.97
N GLY A 123 -6.64 11.87 -6.11
CA GLY A 123 -6.22 10.51 -6.44
C GLY A 123 -4.78 10.17 -6.04
N TRP A 124 -3.91 11.15 -5.82
CA TRP A 124 -2.50 10.91 -5.45
C TRP A 124 -2.07 11.58 -4.15
N GLY A 125 -2.87 12.50 -3.61
CA GLY A 125 -2.51 13.28 -2.42
C GLY A 125 -1.37 14.28 -2.67
N ASP A 126 -1.07 14.59 -3.93
CA ASP A 126 0.00 15.49 -4.37
C ASP A 126 -0.55 16.68 -5.19
N LEU A 127 0.28 17.69 -5.47
CA LEU A 127 -0.09 18.80 -6.35
C LEU A 127 -0.17 18.33 -7.80
N SER A 128 -1.35 18.49 -8.40
CA SER A 128 -1.53 18.31 -9.85
C SER A 128 -0.91 19.47 -10.61
N VAL A 129 0.05 19.16 -11.49
CA VAL A 129 0.70 20.15 -12.37
C VAL A 129 0.01 20.30 -13.73
N ILE A 130 -1.06 19.55 -14.00
CA ILE A 130 -1.72 19.53 -15.31
C ILE A 130 -2.30 20.92 -15.67
N GLY A 131 -2.85 21.62 -14.67
CA GLY A 131 -3.37 22.98 -14.82
C GLY A 131 -2.37 24.09 -14.52
N ALA A 132 -1.11 23.76 -14.24
CA ALA A 132 -0.16 24.71 -13.71
C ALA A 132 0.28 25.76 -14.74
N TYR A 133 0.38 27.02 -14.33
CA TYR A 133 0.90 28.12 -15.14
C TYR A 133 1.63 29.15 -14.29
N VAL A 134 2.49 29.95 -14.93
CA VAL A 134 3.15 31.08 -14.29
C VAL A 134 2.25 32.32 -14.38
N LYS A 135 1.90 32.90 -13.23
CA LYS A 135 1.18 34.16 -13.12
C LYS A 135 2.06 35.29 -13.67
N LYS A 136 1.43 36.22 -14.40
CA LYS A 136 2.07 37.46 -14.84
C LYS A 136 2.36 38.38 -13.66
#